data_AF-A0A6A5HBA4-F1
#
_entry.id   AF-A0A6A5HBA4-F1
#
_cell.length_a   1.000
_cell.length_b   1.000
_cell.length_c   1.000
_cell.angle_alpha   90.00
_cell.angle_beta   90.00
_cell.angle_gamma   90.00
#
_symmetry.space_group_name_H-M   'P 1'
#
loop_
_entity.id
_entity.type
_entity.pdbx_description
1 polymer ?
#
loop_
_entity_poly.entity_id
_entity_poly.type
_entity_poly.pdbx_seq_one_letter_code
_entity_poly.pdbx_strand_id
1 'polypeptide(L)'
;MNSTTTRISTNYMLQSTDGKSTWISEDAVKHCQNVRRAIETTRQTAIQVNAADAELKQIVRFCEHYKDGYTLYQPLTQWDQQFFCMEDSEMMDLLMAATELFVAPIMNICFQTLKNKTRQMTLEEKLKACGLCYSILSKDGQMFELTENAAKLSGFISSYKSTNGIYLNNKANPILLDVMAAPLSIILKWCEQHKMEKSVVMTAWDKELLTMGMPELTQVLCAANALDIKGGLVNMVIEMMGQAVCG
;
A
#
# COMPACT_ATOMS: atom_id res chain seq x y z
N MET A 1 1.51 -56.21 -27.59
CA MET A 1 2.55 -55.88 -26.60
C MET A 1 2.60 -54.36 -26.53
N ASN A 2 1.93 -53.77 -25.53
CA ASN A 2 1.93 -52.33 -25.33
C ASN A 2 3.12 -51.98 -24.44
N SER A 3 4.18 -51.46 -25.05
CA SER A 3 5.31 -50.91 -24.32
C SER A 3 4.88 -49.58 -23.68
N THR A 4 4.45 -49.63 -22.42
CA THR A 4 4.37 -48.44 -21.56
C THR A 4 5.79 -47.94 -21.29
N THR A 5 6.25 -47.01 -22.12
CA THR A 5 7.46 -46.22 -21.84
C THR A 5 7.17 -45.34 -20.63
N THR A 6 7.66 -45.75 -19.46
CA THR A 6 7.71 -44.91 -18.26
C THR A 6 8.58 -43.69 -18.59
N ARG A 7 7.98 -42.51 -18.82
CA ARG A 7 8.74 -41.27 -18.92
C ARG A 7 9.51 -41.08 -17.62
N ILE A 8 10.84 -41.07 -17.69
CA ILE A 8 11.68 -40.66 -16.56
C ILE A 8 11.41 -39.17 -16.37
N SER A 9 10.92 -38.76 -15.20
CA SER A 9 10.76 -37.34 -14.87
C SER A 9 12.14 -36.70 -14.75
N THR A 10 12.51 -35.89 -15.73
CA THR A 10 13.73 -35.08 -15.68
C THR A 10 13.51 -33.93 -14.71
N ASN A 11 14.45 -33.73 -13.78
CA ASN A 11 14.47 -32.58 -12.89
C ASN A 11 15.71 -31.73 -13.20
N TYR A 12 15.54 -30.41 -13.07
CA TYR A 12 16.59 -29.42 -13.26
C TYR A 12 16.89 -28.72 -11.93
N MET A 13 18.16 -28.45 -11.66
CA MET A 13 18.60 -27.71 -10.49
C MET A 13 18.76 -26.24 -10.85
N LEU A 14 18.01 -25.36 -10.19
CA LEU A 14 18.14 -23.92 -10.33
C LEU A 14 18.99 -23.39 -9.17
N GLN A 15 20.07 -22.68 -9.49
CA GLN A 15 20.93 -22.04 -8.50
C GLN A 15 20.63 -20.54 -8.44
N SER A 16 20.28 -20.06 -7.26
CA SER A 16 19.96 -18.66 -6.97
C SER A 16 21.21 -17.79 -6.84
N THR A 17 21.01 -16.47 -6.83
CA THR A 17 22.10 -15.47 -6.69
C THR A 17 22.76 -15.51 -5.31
N ASP A 18 22.07 -15.97 -4.27
CA ASP A 18 22.62 -16.23 -2.93
C ASP A 18 23.24 -17.63 -2.78
N GLY A 19 23.45 -18.34 -3.90
CA GLY A 19 24.23 -19.57 -3.98
C GLY A 19 23.49 -20.84 -3.56
N LYS A 20 22.22 -20.75 -3.19
CA LYS A 20 21.39 -21.91 -2.85
C LYS A 20 20.81 -22.55 -4.10
N SER A 21 20.30 -23.78 -3.96
CA SER A 21 19.76 -24.52 -5.10
C SER A 21 18.40 -25.13 -4.79
N THR A 22 17.51 -25.09 -5.77
CA THR A 22 16.16 -25.68 -5.71
C THR A 22 15.90 -26.50 -6.98
N TRP A 23 15.20 -27.61 -6.85
CA TRP A 23 14.86 -28.49 -7.98
C TRP A 23 13.50 -28.15 -8.57
N ILE A 24 13.39 -28.24 -9.88
CA ILE A 24 12.16 -28.05 -10.65
C ILE A 24 12.00 -29.20 -11.66
N SER A 25 10.79 -29.70 -11.83
CA SER A 25 10.46 -30.71 -12.82
C SER A 25 10.43 -30.15 -14.24
N GLU A 26 10.74 -30.98 -15.21
CA GLU A 26 10.67 -30.63 -16.63
C GLU A 26 9.30 -30.07 -17.04
N ASP A 27 8.22 -30.64 -16.52
CA ASP A 27 6.86 -30.18 -16.79
C ASP A 27 6.59 -28.78 -16.22
N ALA A 28 7.21 -28.43 -15.10
CA ALA A 28 7.12 -27.10 -14.48
C ALA A 28 8.01 -26.06 -15.19
N VAL A 29 9.17 -26.46 -15.73
CA VAL A 29 10.12 -25.58 -16.44
C VAL A 29 9.47 -24.85 -17.63
N LYS A 30 8.43 -25.43 -18.25
CA LYS A 30 7.72 -24.80 -19.38
C LYS A 30 7.19 -23.40 -19.07
N HIS A 31 6.94 -23.10 -17.79
CA HIS A 31 6.48 -21.81 -17.30
C HIS A 31 7.61 -20.78 -17.14
N CYS A 32 8.87 -21.22 -17.04
CA CYS A 32 10.06 -20.39 -16.88
C CYS A 32 10.79 -20.27 -18.22
N GLN A 33 10.40 -19.34 -19.09
CA GLN A 33 10.89 -19.32 -20.47
C GLN A 33 12.41 -19.11 -20.58
N ASN A 34 13.00 -18.30 -19.70
CA ASN A 34 14.44 -18.07 -19.71
C ASN A 34 15.23 -19.31 -19.24
N VAL A 35 14.70 -20.02 -18.24
CA VAL A 35 15.26 -21.30 -17.77
C VAL A 35 15.18 -22.36 -18.88
N ARG A 36 14.02 -22.49 -19.54
CA ARG A 36 13.84 -23.41 -20.65
C ARG A 36 14.83 -23.15 -21.79
N ARG A 37 14.98 -21.89 -22.18
CA ARG A 37 15.96 -21.48 -23.21
C ARG A 37 17.40 -21.78 -22.78
N ALA A 38 17.74 -21.56 -21.51
CA ALA A 38 19.06 -21.88 -20.97
C ALA A 38 19.35 -23.38 -21.03
N ILE A 39 18.37 -24.23 -20.69
CA ILE A 39 18.47 -25.69 -20.80
C ILE A 39 18.68 -26.11 -22.25
N GLU A 40 17.88 -25.59 -23.19
CA GLU A 40 17.98 -25.89 -24.62
C GLU A 40 19.37 -25.51 -25.19
N THR A 41 19.95 -24.41 -24.69
CA THR A 41 21.23 -23.86 -25.16
C THR A 41 22.43 -24.59 -24.55
N THR A 42 22.42 -24.83 -23.25
CA THR A 42 23.57 -25.38 -22.50
C THR A 42 23.56 -26.90 -22.44
N ARG A 43 22.38 -27.52 -22.55
CA ARG A 43 22.14 -28.95 -22.29
C ARG A 43 22.59 -29.39 -20.90
N GLN A 44 22.66 -28.46 -19.95
CA GLN A 44 23.00 -28.72 -18.55
C GLN A 44 21.73 -28.95 -17.73
N THR A 45 21.85 -29.78 -16.71
CA THR A 45 20.77 -30.00 -15.72
C THR A 45 20.82 -29.00 -14.57
N ALA A 46 21.92 -28.23 -14.44
CA ALA A 46 22.10 -27.18 -13.45
C ALA A 46 22.12 -25.81 -14.15
N ILE A 47 21.22 -24.91 -13.76
CA ILE A 47 21.00 -23.61 -14.41
C ILE A 47 21.15 -22.50 -13.36
N GLN A 48 22.02 -21.54 -13.63
CA GLN A 48 22.11 -20.31 -12.84
C GLN A 48 20.93 -19.40 -13.18
N VAL A 49 20.28 -18.84 -12.17
CA VAL A 49 19.17 -17.90 -12.36
C VAL A 49 19.38 -16.61 -11.59
N ASN A 50 18.92 -15.50 -12.16
CA ASN A 50 19.02 -14.18 -11.55
C ASN A 50 17.83 -13.91 -10.62
N ALA A 51 17.72 -14.70 -9.55
CA ALA A 51 16.74 -14.54 -8.49
C ALA A 51 17.32 -15.02 -7.16
N ALA A 52 16.97 -14.39 -6.04
CA ALA A 52 17.33 -14.89 -4.72
C ALA A 52 16.49 -16.13 -4.36
N ASP A 53 16.99 -16.95 -3.42
CA ASP A 53 16.39 -18.24 -3.07
C ASP A 53 14.94 -18.14 -2.58
N ALA A 54 14.58 -17.06 -1.87
CA ALA A 54 13.23 -16.88 -1.32
C ALA A 54 12.18 -16.80 -2.45
N GLU A 55 12.40 -15.90 -3.41
CA GLU A 55 11.51 -15.69 -4.55
C GLU A 55 11.60 -16.88 -5.52
N LEU A 56 12.80 -17.44 -5.72
CA LEU A 56 13.00 -18.62 -6.56
C LEU A 56 12.17 -19.81 -6.06
N LYS A 57 12.13 -20.05 -4.74
CA LYS A 57 11.29 -21.11 -4.16
C LYS A 57 9.80 -20.87 -4.39
N GLN A 58 9.34 -19.62 -4.29
CA GLN A 58 7.96 -19.27 -4.59
C GLN A 58 7.63 -19.53 -6.06
N ILE A 59 8.50 -19.09 -6.98
CA ILE A 59 8.35 -19.33 -8.42
C ILE A 59 8.30 -20.83 -8.71
N VAL A 60 9.24 -21.62 -8.19
CA VAL A 60 9.25 -23.07 -8.37
C VAL A 60 7.98 -23.71 -7.81
N ARG A 61 7.54 -23.31 -6.61
CA ARG A 61 6.30 -23.81 -6.00
C ARG A 61 5.08 -23.54 -6.88
N PHE A 62 4.98 -22.35 -7.48
CA PHE A 62 3.91 -22.01 -8.41
C PHE A 62 3.99 -22.86 -9.69
N CYS A 63 5.16 -22.94 -10.32
CA CYS A 63 5.36 -23.71 -11.53
C CYS A 63 5.07 -25.20 -11.34
N GLU A 64 5.43 -25.77 -10.18
CA GLU A 64 5.13 -27.14 -9.79
C GLU A 64 3.63 -27.37 -9.55
N HIS A 65 2.97 -26.44 -8.87
CA HIS A 65 1.52 -26.52 -8.65
C HIS A 65 0.75 -26.55 -9.98
N TYR A 66 1.26 -25.81 -10.98
CA TYR A 66 0.66 -25.73 -12.30
C TYR A 66 1.41 -26.49 -13.40
N LYS A 67 2.22 -27.48 -13.04
CA LYS A 67 3.01 -28.24 -14.01
C LYS A 67 2.16 -28.96 -15.06
N ASP A 68 0.92 -29.31 -14.75
CA ASP A 68 -0.01 -29.95 -15.69
C ASP A 68 -0.72 -28.94 -16.62
N GLY A 69 -0.63 -27.65 -16.32
CA GLY A 69 -1.14 -26.56 -17.15
C GLY A 69 -1.62 -25.37 -16.33
N TYR A 70 -1.38 -24.17 -16.86
CA TYR A 70 -1.97 -22.91 -16.40
C TYR A 70 -2.45 -22.13 -17.61
N THR A 71 -3.65 -21.56 -17.55
CA THR A 71 -4.12 -20.63 -18.58
C THR A 71 -4.14 -19.21 -18.04
N LEU A 72 -3.54 -18.26 -18.77
CA LEU A 72 -3.40 -16.85 -18.36
C LEU A 72 -4.72 -16.12 -18.06
N TYR A 73 -5.85 -16.72 -18.43
CA TYR A 73 -7.18 -16.13 -18.34
C TYR A 73 -8.16 -16.90 -17.45
N GLN A 74 -7.69 -17.93 -16.72
CA GLN A 74 -8.57 -18.59 -15.76
C GLN A 74 -8.80 -17.70 -14.52
N PRO A 75 -9.99 -17.76 -13.90
CA PRO A 75 -10.23 -17.14 -12.60
C PRO A 75 -9.22 -17.65 -11.56
N LEU A 76 -8.81 -16.77 -10.63
CA LEU A 76 -7.94 -17.16 -9.53
C LEU A 76 -8.62 -18.21 -8.66
N THR A 77 -7.95 -19.33 -8.47
CA THR A 77 -8.35 -20.39 -7.55
C THR A 77 -8.15 -19.95 -6.10
N GLN A 78 -8.69 -20.72 -5.14
CA GLN A 78 -8.41 -20.49 -3.73
C GLN A 78 -6.91 -20.62 -3.42
N TRP A 79 -6.22 -21.55 -4.10
CA TRP A 79 -4.78 -21.71 -3.94
C TRP A 79 -4.02 -20.49 -4.42
N ASP A 80 -4.39 -19.90 -5.58
CA ASP A 80 -3.78 -18.65 -6.06
C ASP A 80 -3.97 -17.52 -5.06
N GLN A 81 -5.19 -17.35 -4.55
CA GLN A 81 -5.48 -16.30 -3.58
C GLN A 81 -4.63 -16.44 -2.32
N GLN A 82 -4.42 -17.66 -1.82
CA GLN A 82 -3.55 -17.92 -0.69
C GLN A 82 -2.07 -17.72 -1.02
N PHE A 83 -1.65 -18.16 -2.21
CA PHE A 83 -0.27 -18.03 -2.68
C PHE A 83 0.14 -16.56 -2.83
N PHE A 84 -0.74 -15.72 -3.39
CA PHE A 84 -0.52 -14.28 -3.59
C PHE A 84 -0.98 -13.42 -2.39
N CYS A 85 -1.37 -14.04 -1.27
CA CYS A 85 -1.68 -13.34 -0.02
C CYS A 85 -0.38 -12.96 0.70
N MET A 86 0.25 -11.88 0.24
CA MET A 86 1.53 -11.37 0.75
C MET A 86 1.56 -9.84 0.76
N GLU A 87 2.53 -9.28 1.48
CA GLU A 87 2.76 -7.83 1.55
C GLU A 87 3.18 -7.26 0.19
N ASP A 88 2.96 -5.96 -0.03
CA ASP A 88 3.24 -5.32 -1.31
C ASP A 88 4.74 -5.37 -1.67
N SER A 89 5.64 -5.29 -0.68
CA SER A 89 7.09 -5.44 -0.89
C SER A 89 7.44 -6.84 -1.37
N GLU A 90 6.92 -7.88 -0.73
CA GLU A 90 7.16 -9.28 -1.10
C GLU A 90 6.59 -9.58 -2.50
N MET A 91 5.41 -9.02 -2.82
CA MET A 91 4.81 -9.16 -4.15
C MET A 91 5.63 -8.49 -5.24
N MET A 92 6.26 -7.35 -4.94
CA MET A 92 7.16 -6.65 -5.87
C MET A 92 8.45 -7.44 -6.08
N ASP A 93 9.04 -8.00 -5.03
CA ASP A 93 10.24 -8.85 -5.14
C ASP A 93 9.94 -10.11 -5.97
N LEU A 94 8.80 -10.77 -5.72
CA LEU A 94 8.32 -11.90 -6.53
C LEU A 94 8.08 -11.50 -7.99
N LEU A 95 7.49 -10.33 -8.26
CA LEU A 95 7.27 -9.82 -9.61
C LEU A 95 8.60 -9.57 -10.35
N MET A 96 9.61 -9.02 -9.67
CA MET A 96 10.95 -8.80 -10.23
C MET A 96 11.61 -10.13 -10.60
N ALA A 97 11.63 -11.10 -9.67
CA ALA A 97 12.17 -12.43 -9.94
C ALA A 97 11.41 -13.16 -11.06
N ALA A 98 10.08 -13.06 -11.09
CA ALA A 98 9.26 -13.64 -12.16
C ALA A 98 9.54 -12.99 -13.52
N THR A 99 9.90 -11.71 -13.55
CA THR A 99 10.31 -11.01 -14.77
C THR A 99 11.66 -11.52 -15.28
N GLU A 100 12.62 -11.72 -14.39
CA GLU A 100 13.94 -12.29 -14.71
C GLU A 100 13.85 -13.72 -15.27
N LEU A 101 12.97 -14.55 -14.71
CA LEU A 101 12.75 -15.93 -15.18
C LEU A 101 11.71 -16.02 -16.32
N PHE A 102 11.04 -14.91 -16.61
CA PHE A 102 9.95 -14.76 -17.57
C PHE A 102 8.79 -15.76 -17.32
N VAL A 103 8.19 -15.65 -16.12
CA VAL A 103 7.05 -16.46 -15.67
C VAL A 103 5.75 -15.65 -15.82
N ALA A 104 5.22 -15.64 -17.05
CA ALA A 104 4.10 -14.77 -17.44
C ALA A 104 2.85 -14.85 -16.53
N PRO A 105 2.42 -16.04 -16.03
CA PRO A 105 1.30 -16.12 -15.09
C PRO A 105 1.52 -15.31 -13.81
N ILE A 106 2.65 -15.49 -13.14
CA ILE A 106 3.00 -14.77 -11.90
C ILE A 106 3.06 -13.28 -12.17
N MET A 107 3.76 -12.87 -13.24
CA MET A 107 3.86 -11.46 -13.64
C MET A 107 2.47 -10.82 -13.82
N ASN A 108 1.57 -11.48 -14.55
CA ASN A 108 0.23 -10.98 -14.79
C ASN A 108 -0.59 -10.87 -13.50
N ILE A 109 -0.55 -11.89 -12.62
CA ILE A 109 -1.33 -11.87 -11.38
C ILE A 109 -0.82 -10.79 -10.42
N CYS A 110 0.50 -10.69 -10.21
CA CYS A 110 1.09 -9.62 -9.40
C CYS A 110 0.73 -8.25 -9.96
N PHE A 111 0.89 -8.04 -11.27
CA PHE A 111 0.57 -6.76 -11.91
C PHE A 111 -0.92 -6.39 -11.76
N GLN A 112 -1.84 -7.33 -12.00
CA GLN A 112 -3.27 -7.07 -11.83
C GLN A 112 -3.62 -6.81 -10.36
N THR A 113 -3.01 -7.54 -9.42
CA THR A 113 -3.26 -7.37 -7.98
C THR A 113 -2.82 -5.99 -7.51
N LEU A 114 -1.58 -5.59 -7.83
CA LEU A 114 -1.05 -4.26 -7.50
C LEU A 114 -1.85 -3.15 -8.18
N LYS A 115 -2.22 -3.33 -9.45
CA LYS A 115 -3.08 -2.39 -10.19
C LYS A 115 -4.46 -2.26 -9.57
N ASN A 116 -5.08 -3.36 -9.16
CA ASN A 116 -6.41 -3.36 -8.54
C ASN A 116 -6.36 -2.70 -7.15
N LYS A 117 -5.35 -3.02 -6.33
CA LYS A 117 -5.07 -2.32 -5.07
C LYS A 117 -4.94 -0.80 -5.29
N THR A 118 -4.13 -0.41 -6.27
CA THR A 118 -3.97 1.02 -6.63
C THR A 118 -5.26 1.64 -7.16
N ARG A 119 -6.10 0.91 -7.90
CA ARG A 119 -7.39 1.43 -8.37
C ARG A 119 -8.38 1.63 -7.23
N GLN A 120 -8.37 0.75 -6.25
CA GLN A 120 -9.24 0.80 -5.07
C GLN A 120 -8.81 1.89 -4.08
N MET A 121 -7.53 2.28 -4.07
CA MET A 121 -7.07 3.42 -3.29
C MET A 121 -7.71 4.73 -3.73
N THR A 122 -8.21 5.47 -2.75
CA THR A 122 -8.59 6.87 -2.88
C THR A 122 -7.39 7.71 -3.35
N LEU A 123 -7.65 8.90 -3.91
CA LEU A 123 -6.57 9.83 -4.26
C LEU A 123 -5.69 10.17 -3.04
N GLU A 124 -6.28 10.20 -1.85
CA GLU A 124 -5.60 10.51 -0.60
C GLU A 124 -4.62 9.43 -0.19
N GLU A 125 -5.05 8.17 -0.23
CA GLU A 125 -4.20 7.02 0.05
C GLU A 125 -3.04 6.95 -0.95
N LYS A 126 -3.28 7.30 -2.22
CA LYS A 126 -2.20 7.40 -3.23
C LYS A 126 -1.20 8.50 -2.89
N LEU A 127 -1.67 9.69 -2.50
CA LEU A 127 -0.80 10.80 -2.12
C LEU A 127 0.06 10.40 -0.90
N LYS A 128 -0.56 9.79 0.11
CA LYS A 128 0.14 9.31 1.31
C LYS A 128 1.15 8.21 1.00
N ALA A 129 0.77 7.20 0.22
CA ALA A 129 1.66 6.11 -0.20
C ALA A 129 2.89 6.63 -1.00
N CYS A 130 2.74 7.71 -1.77
CA CYS A 130 3.84 8.36 -2.48
C CYS A 130 4.65 9.35 -1.62
N GLY A 131 4.39 9.44 -0.31
CA GLY A 131 5.05 10.41 0.58
C GLY A 131 4.65 11.86 0.35
N LEU A 132 3.57 12.12 -0.41
CA LEU A 132 3.07 13.46 -0.72
C LEU A 132 2.16 14.01 0.39
N CYS A 133 2.59 13.83 1.64
CA CYS A 133 1.93 14.35 2.83
C CYS A 133 2.95 14.92 3.82
N TYR A 134 2.48 15.74 4.75
CA TYR A 134 3.23 16.15 5.92
C TYR A 134 2.99 15.17 7.06
N SER A 135 4.06 14.80 7.76
CA SER A 135 4.00 14.15 9.06
C SER A 135 3.85 15.20 10.17
N ILE A 136 2.83 15.00 11.01
CA ILE A 136 2.48 15.87 12.14
C ILE A 136 2.54 15.04 13.42
N LEU A 137 3.19 15.56 14.45
CA LEU A 137 3.26 14.93 15.76
C LEU A 137 2.40 15.73 16.76
N SER A 138 1.45 15.04 17.38
CA SER A 138 0.68 15.57 18.51
C SER A 138 1.53 15.68 19.77
N LYS A 139 1.04 16.44 20.75
CA LYS A 139 1.70 16.66 22.04
C LYS A 139 1.90 15.37 22.85
N ASP A 140 1.00 14.40 22.71
CA ASP A 140 1.06 13.07 23.33
C ASP A 140 1.76 12.01 22.44
N GLY A 141 2.43 12.45 21.37
CA GLY A 141 3.35 11.62 20.59
C GLY A 141 2.71 10.77 19.49
N GLN A 142 1.41 10.93 19.22
CA GLN A 142 0.77 10.27 18.07
C GLN A 142 1.12 11.00 16.77
N MET A 143 1.51 10.24 15.75
CA MET A 143 1.84 10.72 14.41
C MET A 143 0.60 10.69 13.49
N PHE A 144 0.44 11.76 12.72
CA PHE A 144 -0.61 11.93 11.73
C PHE A 144 -0.02 12.32 10.38
N GLU A 145 -0.78 12.06 9.32
CA GLU A 145 -0.43 12.43 7.95
C GLU A 145 -1.48 13.37 7.36
N LEU A 146 -1.02 14.49 6.81
CA LEU A 146 -1.87 15.54 6.26
C LEU A 146 -1.42 15.93 4.84
N THR A 147 -2.32 15.91 3.86
CA THR A 147 -2.02 16.30 2.48
C THR A 147 -1.75 17.81 2.36
N GLU A 148 -1.04 18.23 1.30
CA GLU A 148 -0.69 19.65 1.06
C GLU A 148 -1.91 20.57 1.04
N ASN A 149 -3.02 20.17 0.42
CA ASN A 149 -4.21 21.00 0.35
C ASN A 149 -4.95 21.07 1.69
N ALA A 150 -4.96 19.97 2.46
CA ALA A 150 -5.52 19.98 3.81
C ALA A 150 -4.69 20.86 4.76
N ALA A 151 -3.36 20.83 4.62
CA ALA A 151 -2.45 21.69 5.40
C ALA A 151 -2.70 23.19 5.17
N LYS A 152 -3.13 23.61 3.97
CA LYS A 152 -3.48 25.01 3.67
C LYS A 152 -4.68 25.53 4.44
N LEU A 153 -5.54 24.63 4.94
CA LEU A 153 -6.66 25.01 5.80
C LEU A 153 -6.21 25.43 7.20
N SER A 154 -5.00 25.07 7.64
CA SER A 154 -4.43 25.60 8.87
C SER A 154 -3.47 26.75 8.55
N GLY A 155 -3.80 27.94 9.06
CA GLY A 155 -2.88 29.09 8.99
C GLY A 155 -1.59 28.84 9.78
N PHE A 156 -1.70 28.18 10.95
CA PHE A 156 -0.52 27.82 11.74
C PHE A 156 0.42 26.89 10.99
N ILE A 157 -0.09 25.75 10.48
CA ILE A 157 0.73 24.76 9.75
C ILE A 157 1.36 25.40 8.50
N SER A 158 0.60 26.22 7.79
CA SER A 158 1.08 26.94 6.60
C SER A 158 2.25 27.90 6.90
N SER A 159 2.16 28.61 8.01
CA SER A 159 3.24 29.49 8.48
C SER A 159 4.43 28.68 8.97
N TYR A 160 4.19 27.68 9.81
CA TYR A 160 5.23 26.82 10.40
C TYR A 160 6.08 26.16 9.32
N LYS A 161 5.45 25.55 8.29
CA LYS A 161 6.21 24.94 7.20
C LYS A 161 7.08 25.93 6.44
N SER A 162 6.58 27.15 6.23
CA SER A 162 7.27 28.18 5.47
C SER A 162 8.45 28.76 6.26
N THR A 163 8.25 29.00 7.56
CA THR A 163 9.28 29.52 8.47
C THR A 163 10.39 28.49 8.72
N ASN A 164 10.04 27.22 8.84
CA ASN A 164 10.97 26.15 9.20
C ASN A 164 11.51 25.35 7.99
N GLY A 165 11.12 25.71 6.76
CA GLY A 165 11.56 25.02 5.55
C GLY A 165 11.16 23.54 5.52
N ILE A 166 9.94 23.23 5.94
CA ILE A 166 9.41 21.85 5.98
C ILE A 166 8.70 21.54 4.67
N TYR A 167 9.09 20.43 4.06
CA TYR A 167 8.51 19.93 2.80
C TYR A 167 7.71 18.65 3.05
N LEU A 168 6.98 18.18 2.03
CA LEU A 168 6.31 16.88 2.09
C LEU A 168 7.34 15.76 2.34
N ASN A 169 6.88 14.62 2.85
CA ASN A 169 7.73 13.50 3.27
C ASN A 169 8.69 13.84 4.41
N ASN A 170 8.26 14.68 5.36
CA ASN A 170 9.06 15.11 6.51
C ASN A 170 8.97 14.15 7.70
N LYS A 171 8.85 12.83 7.49
CA LYS A 171 8.71 11.87 8.60
C LYS A 171 9.88 11.89 9.59
N ALA A 172 11.09 12.20 9.10
CA ALA A 172 12.29 12.38 9.92
C ALA A 172 12.32 13.71 10.71
N ASN A 173 11.52 14.70 10.30
CA ASN A 173 11.39 16.01 10.94
C ASN A 173 9.92 16.46 10.94
N PRO A 174 9.05 15.82 11.74
CA PRO A 174 7.62 16.07 11.72
C PRO A 174 7.28 17.47 12.25
N ILE A 175 6.13 18.00 11.83
CA ILE A 175 5.57 19.25 12.39
C ILE A 175 5.06 18.95 13.79
N LEU A 176 5.63 19.61 14.81
CA LEU A 176 5.26 19.39 16.21
C LEU A 176 4.13 20.36 16.60
N LEU A 177 3.00 19.83 17.06
CA LEU A 177 1.86 20.62 17.53
C LEU A 177 1.63 20.40 19.01
N ASP A 178 1.45 21.50 19.76
CA ASP A 178 1.09 21.46 21.19
C ASP A 178 -0.42 21.18 21.38
N VAL A 179 -0.93 20.17 20.69
CA VAL A 179 -2.34 19.75 20.69
C VAL A 179 -2.41 18.24 20.92
N MET A 180 -3.32 17.79 21.79
CA MET A 180 -3.55 16.36 22.04
C MET A 180 -4.07 15.65 20.79
N ALA A 181 -3.74 14.37 20.66
CA ALA A 181 -4.14 13.55 19.53
C ALA A 181 -5.65 13.50 19.30
N ALA A 182 -6.45 13.41 20.37
CA ALA A 182 -7.91 13.30 20.26
C ALA A 182 -8.55 14.46 19.48
N PRO A 183 -8.44 15.74 19.91
CA PRO A 183 -8.97 16.86 19.13
C PRO A 183 -8.23 17.07 17.81
N LEU A 184 -6.92 16.79 17.75
CA LEU A 184 -6.15 16.92 16.51
C LEU A 184 -6.67 15.97 15.43
N SER A 185 -7.00 14.72 15.78
CA SER A 185 -7.51 13.74 14.82
C SER A 185 -8.81 14.19 14.14
N ILE A 186 -9.70 14.86 14.88
CA ILE A 186 -10.95 15.41 14.36
C ILE A 186 -10.66 16.56 13.39
N ILE A 187 -9.80 17.49 13.80
CA ILE A 187 -9.41 18.65 12.98
C ILE A 187 -8.75 18.20 11.67
N LEU A 188 -7.81 17.26 11.74
CA LEU A 188 -7.10 16.79 10.55
C LEU A 188 -8.02 16.00 9.60
N LYS A 189 -8.95 15.18 10.13
CA LYS A 189 -9.99 14.52 9.32
C LYS A 189 -10.87 15.53 8.60
N TRP A 190 -11.31 16.56 9.32
CA TRP A 190 -12.10 17.63 8.74
C TRP A 190 -11.33 18.38 7.64
N CYS A 191 -10.07 18.74 7.91
CA CYS A 191 -9.23 19.39 6.90
C CYS A 191 -9.04 18.54 5.65
N GLU A 192 -8.88 17.22 5.78
CA GLU A 192 -8.78 16.32 4.63
C GLU A 192 -10.07 16.28 3.81
N GLN A 193 -11.22 16.21 4.50
CA GLN A 193 -12.53 16.20 3.85
C GLN A 193 -12.76 17.47 3.02
N HIS A 194 -12.45 18.65 3.57
CA HIS A 194 -12.79 19.94 2.96
C HIS A 194 -11.65 20.60 2.17
N LYS A 195 -10.52 19.92 1.95
CA LYS A 195 -9.30 20.49 1.33
C LYS A 195 -9.43 21.07 -0.08
N MET A 196 -10.52 20.75 -0.80
CA MET A 196 -10.77 21.24 -2.16
C MET A 196 -11.97 22.20 -2.24
N GLU A 197 -12.63 22.48 -1.12
CA GLU A 197 -13.86 23.26 -1.11
C GLU A 197 -13.57 24.76 -1.08
N LYS A 198 -14.17 25.51 -2.01
CA LYS A 198 -14.04 26.97 -2.07
C LYS A 198 -14.85 27.69 -0.99
N SER A 199 -15.97 27.09 -0.60
CA SER A 199 -16.85 27.54 0.47
C SER A 199 -17.36 26.29 1.16
N VAL A 200 -17.11 26.19 2.45
CA VAL A 200 -17.48 25.01 3.22
C VAL A 200 -18.83 25.27 3.89
N VAL A 201 -19.77 24.36 3.67
CA VAL A 201 -21.10 24.36 4.28
C VAL A 201 -21.24 23.06 5.06
N MET A 202 -21.81 23.13 6.27
CA MET A 202 -21.95 21.96 7.14
C MET A 202 -22.81 20.88 6.47
N THR A 203 -22.22 19.71 6.26
CA THR A 203 -22.85 18.54 5.65
C THR A 203 -23.34 17.55 6.71
N ALA A 204 -24.00 16.46 6.28
CA ALA A 204 -24.36 15.37 7.19
C ALA A 204 -23.11 14.70 7.79
N TRP A 205 -22.03 14.61 7.01
CA TRP A 205 -20.76 14.03 7.47
C TRP A 205 -20.11 14.87 8.57
N ASP A 206 -20.17 16.20 8.45
CA ASP A 206 -19.68 17.11 9.50
C ASP A 206 -20.41 16.91 10.82
N LYS A 207 -21.74 16.79 10.77
CA LYS A 207 -22.56 16.54 11.95
C LYS A 207 -22.20 15.21 12.61
N GLU A 208 -22.02 14.16 11.81
CA GLU A 208 -21.60 12.85 12.31
C GLU A 208 -20.21 12.92 12.96
N LEU A 209 -19.23 13.55 12.29
CA LEU A 209 -17.90 13.76 12.83
C LEU A 209 -17.93 14.52 14.17
N LEU A 210 -18.80 15.53 14.28
CA LEU A 210 -18.96 16.39 15.45
C LEU A 210 -20.00 15.87 16.46
N THR A 211 -20.52 14.65 16.28
CA THR A 211 -21.41 14.01 17.26
C THR A 211 -20.59 13.48 18.43
N MET A 212 -20.30 14.36 19.39
CA MET A 212 -19.52 14.06 20.59
C MET A 212 -19.99 14.93 21.78
N GLY A 213 -19.47 14.65 22.97
CA GLY A 213 -19.82 15.39 24.18
C GLY A 213 -19.31 16.83 24.18
N MET A 214 -19.91 17.66 25.05
CA MET A 214 -19.51 19.06 25.25
C MET A 214 -18.02 19.24 25.64
N PRO A 215 -17.43 18.40 26.50
CA PRO A 215 -16.00 18.48 26.80
C PRO A 215 -15.12 18.28 25.56
N GLU A 216 -15.46 17.31 24.71
CA GLU A 216 -14.73 16.99 23.48
C GLU A 216 -14.88 18.12 22.45
N LEU A 217 -16.11 18.62 22.24
CA LEU A 217 -16.36 19.77 21.36
C LEU A 217 -15.57 21.01 21.77
N THR A 218 -15.47 21.26 23.08
CA THR A 218 -14.70 22.39 23.62
C THR A 218 -13.21 22.22 23.34
N GLN A 219 -12.66 21.01 23.46
CA GLN A 219 -11.26 20.73 23.12
C GLN A 219 -11.00 20.91 21.62
N VAL A 220 -11.91 20.44 20.76
CA VAL A 220 -11.83 20.63 19.31
C VAL A 220 -11.88 22.12 18.96
N LEU A 221 -12.78 22.90 19.59
CA LEU A 221 -12.90 24.34 19.39
C LEU A 221 -11.58 25.07 19.74
N CYS A 222 -11.03 24.80 20.92
CA CYS A 222 -9.78 25.42 21.37
C CYS A 222 -8.61 25.06 20.44
N ALA A 223 -8.50 23.79 20.07
CA ALA A 223 -7.43 23.32 19.18
C ALA A 223 -7.58 23.89 17.76
N ALA A 224 -8.79 23.95 17.22
CA ALA A 224 -9.05 24.51 15.89
C ALA A 224 -8.71 26.01 15.84
N ASN A 225 -9.02 26.74 16.91
CA ASN A 225 -8.63 28.14 17.03
C ASN A 225 -7.11 28.31 17.15
N ALA A 226 -6.44 27.47 17.96
CA ALA A 226 -4.98 27.52 18.12
C ALA A 226 -4.22 27.20 16.81
N LEU A 227 -4.79 26.32 15.98
CA LEU A 227 -4.22 25.96 14.66
C LEU A 227 -4.65 26.91 13.54
N ASP A 228 -5.42 27.96 13.84
CA ASP A 228 -5.98 28.90 12.87
C ASP A 228 -6.66 28.16 11.70
N ILE A 229 -7.62 27.28 12.02
CA ILE A 229 -8.34 26.48 11.02
C ILE A 229 -9.33 27.36 10.25
N LYS A 230 -9.09 27.47 8.95
CA LYS A 230 -9.90 28.16 7.95
C LYS A 230 -11.01 27.23 7.46
N GLY A 231 -12.06 27.83 6.88
CA GLY A 231 -13.15 27.08 6.25
C GLY A 231 -14.29 26.71 7.21
N GLY A 232 -14.42 27.36 8.36
CA GLY A 232 -15.68 27.36 9.11
C GLY A 232 -15.85 26.23 10.14
N LEU A 233 -14.88 25.32 10.33
CA LEU A 233 -14.93 24.30 11.39
C LEU A 233 -15.25 24.90 12.76
N VAL A 234 -14.62 26.02 13.12
CA VAL A 234 -14.88 26.74 14.37
C VAL A 234 -16.36 27.12 14.50
N ASN A 235 -16.98 27.64 13.43
CA ASN A 235 -18.39 28.01 13.44
C ASN A 235 -19.29 26.77 13.56
N MET A 236 -18.96 25.67 12.87
CA MET A 236 -19.73 24.42 12.95
C MET A 236 -19.70 23.84 14.37
N VAL A 237 -18.54 23.83 15.02
CA VAL A 237 -18.42 23.37 16.41
C VAL A 237 -19.27 24.23 17.34
N ILE A 238 -19.26 25.56 17.17
CA ILE A 238 -20.11 26.48 17.94
C ILE A 238 -21.60 26.18 17.72
N GLU A 239 -22.03 25.94 16.47
CA GLU A 239 -23.41 25.57 16.16
C GLU A 239 -23.82 24.24 16.82
N MET A 240 -22.95 23.23 16.77
CA MET A 240 -23.19 21.92 17.40
C MET A 240 -23.29 22.03 18.92
N MET A 241 -22.42 22.84 19.55
CA MET A 241 -22.49 23.12 20.99
C MET A 241 -23.80 23.83 21.37
N GLY A 242 -24.26 24.78 20.55
CA GLY A 242 -25.53 25.47 20.78
C GLY A 242 -26.74 24.54 20.72
N GLN A 243 -26.75 23.58 19.79
CA GLN A 243 -27.81 22.57 19.69
C GLN A 243 -27.83 21.63 20.90
N ALA A 244 -26.67 21.26 21.43
CA ALA A 244 -26.54 20.38 22.60
C ALA A 244 -27.03 21.03 23.92
N VAL A 245 -27.10 22.36 23.98
CA VAL A 245 -27.59 23.11 25.17
C VAL A 245 -29.12 23.33 25.12
N CYS A 246 -29.72 23.27 23.92
CA CYS A 246 -31.14 23.52 23.69
C CYS A 246 -32.01 22.24 23.65
N GLY A 247 -31.40 21.05 23.67
CA GLY A 247 -32.08 19.76 23.73
C GLY A 247 -32.04 19.15 25.13
#